data_AF-A0A553RCW5-F1
#
_entry.id   AF-A0A553RCW5-F1
#
_cell.length_a   1.000
_cell.length_b   1.000
_cell.length_c   1.000
_cell.angle_alpha   90.00
_cell.angle_beta   90.00
_cell.angle_gamma   90.00
#
_symmetry.space_group_name_H-M   'P 1'
#
loop_
_entity.id
_entity.type
_entity.pdbx_description
1 polymer ?
#
loop_
_entity_poly.entity_id
_entity_poly.type
_entity_poly.pdbx_seq_one_letter_code
_entity_poly.pdbx_strand_id
1 'polypeptide(L)'
;MVTLSLAHLLLARPAFRVLSLTDNYTSRGWFSVLAIMSCCDQRCGLITGAVIGVLIAALGGILIPVGDMVIEKTVFKETVLENGTLAFDTWTSVGTPIYRQFWIFDVQNAEDVQRTGEKPVLVQKGPYTYKIRFIPKRDITFNGNNTVSFLLPAGATFEPSMSVGTEEDVFTSLNLAVAGLYGMLGHKMANILIERVKANLFQNRTVKELLWGYKDPVLNTMIGVFYPYNDTTDGPYTVFTGYDDIQKVATIERWQGESSLKYWNNSYCDMINGTGKLITFNLKWLLFPPLPGQERDPILLFFRYLQILSDKHVDVELSRVHSSLKS
;
A
#
# COMPACT_ATOMS: atom_id res chain seq x y z
N MET A 1 18.99 16.22 -23.39
CA MET A 1 18.82 17.63 -23.78
C MET A 1 17.47 17.72 -24.45
N VAL A 2 16.41 18.30 -23.92
CA VAL A 2 16.27 19.46 -23.02
C VAL A 2 15.11 19.20 -22.04
N THR A 3 15.34 19.63 -20.80
CA THR A 3 14.45 19.67 -19.64
C THR A 3 13.53 20.90 -19.67
N LEU A 4 12.62 20.98 -18.67
CA LEU A 4 11.74 22.10 -18.25
C LEU A 4 10.32 22.11 -18.83
N SER A 5 9.26 22.39 -18.08
CA SER A 5 9.02 22.54 -16.63
C SER A 5 7.52 22.80 -16.51
N LEU A 6 6.77 21.85 -15.95
CA LEU A 6 5.33 21.97 -15.69
C LEU A 6 5.04 22.60 -14.30
N ALA A 7 5.96 23.42 -13.79
CA ALA A 7 5.97 23.87 -12.39
C ALA A 7 5.58 25.35 -12.19
N HIS A 8 4.77 25.95 -13.07
CA HIS A 8 4.41 27.38 -12.97
C HIS A 8 2.92 27.73 -12.97
N LEU A 9 2.02 26.77 -12.81
CA LEU A 9 0.57 27.03 -12.95
C LEU A 9 -0.27 26.98 -11.67
N LEU A 10 0.32 26.88 -10.47
CA LEU A 10 -0.47 26.70 -9.23
C LEU A 10 -0.18 27.66 -8.07
N LEU A 11 0.40 28.85 -8.31
CA LEU A 11 0.52 29.87 -7.26
C LEU A 11 0.23 31.28 -7.78
N ALA A 12 -1.04 31.65 -7.86
CA ALA A 12 -1.45 33.05 -7.86
C ALA A 12 -2.82 33.20 -7.16
N ARG A 13 -2.78 33.52 -5.86
CA ARG A 13 -3.93 34.08 -5.13
C ARG A 13 -4.17 35.51 -5.63
N PRO A 14 -5.42 35.96 -5.87
CA PRO A 14 -5.66 37.37 -6.20
C PRO A 14 -5.71 38.19 -4.90
N ALA A 15 -4.68 39.01 -4.66
CA ALA A 15 -4.71 40.05 -3.65
C ALA A 15 -5.37 41.30 -4.25
N PHE A 16 -6.56 41.65 -3.77
CA PHE A 16 -7.19 42.94 -4.04
C PHE A 16 -6.42 44.04 -3.30
N ARG A 17 -5.90 45.05 -4.01
CA ARG A 17 -5.43 46.30 -3.42
C ARG A 17 -5.83 47.49 -4.29
N VAL A 18 -6.71 48.32 -3.73
CA VAL A 18 -7.16 49.60 -4.27
C VAL A 18 -6.02 50.60 -4.13
N LEU A 19 -5.64 51.27 -5.21
CA LEU A 19 -4.80 52.48 -5.17
C LEU A 19 -5.43 53.56 -6.04
N SER A 20 -5.66 54.71 -5.41
CA SER A 20 -6.27 55.92 -5.93
C SER A 20 -5.37 56.65 -6.93
N LEU A 21 -5.96 57.12 -8.02
CA LEU A 21 -5.35 58.00 -9.01
C LEU A 21 -5.36 59.46 -8.57
N THR A 22 -4.21 60.12 -8.61
CA THR A 22 -4.08 61.55 -8.90
C THR A 22 -2.83 61.74 -9.77
N ASP A 23 -3.01 62.00 -11.07
CA ASP A 23 -2.64 63.28 -11.67
C ASP A 23 -2.74 63.27 -13.20
N ASN A 24 -3.33 64.34 -13.71
CA ASN A 24 -3.41 64.73 -15.11
C ASN A 24 -2.02 65.10 -15.66
N TYR A 25 -1.64 64.58 -16.82
CA TYR A 25 -1.46 65.44 -18.01
C TYR A 25 -1.33 64.60 -19.30
N THR A 26 -1.96 65.15 -20.32
CA THR A 26 -2.14 64.73 -21.71
C THR A 26 -0.85 64.46 -22.48
N SER A 27 -0.81 63.36 -23.23
CA SER A 27 -0.26 63.33 -24.61
C SER A 27 -0.44 61.96 -25.26
N ARG A 28 -1.47 61.87 -26.11
CA ARG A 28 -1.44 61.25 -27.46
C ARG A 28 -0.38 60.18 -27.71
N GLY A 29 -0.82 58.94 -27.96
CA GLY A 29 -0.06 58.05 -28.84
C GLY A 29 -0.18 56.53 -28.66
N TRP A 30 -0.86 56.02 -27.63
CA TRP A 30 -0.78 54.58 -27.31
C TRP A 30 -2.14 53.87 -27.08
N PHE A 31 -3.25 54.51 -27.45
CA PHE A 31 -4.59 53.88 -27.47
C PHE A 31 -5.08 53.66 -28.91
N SER A 32 -4.27 53.00 -29.74
CA SER A 32 -4.60 52.80 -31.16
C SER A 32 -4.42 51.37 -31.66
N VAL A 33 -4.52 50.37 -30.78
CA VAL A 33 -4.75 48.97 -31.20
C VAL A 33 -6.01 48.37 -30.53
N LEU A 34 -6.65 49.10 -29.61
CA LEU A 34 -8.01 48.82 -29.12
C LEU A 34 -9.02 49.87 -29.62
N ALA A 35 -8.74 50.50 -30.76
CA ALA A 35 -9.75 51.20 -31.55
C ALA A 35 -10.49 50.14 -32.37
N ILE A 36 -11.53 49.62 -31.72
CA ILE A 36 -12.68 48.95 -32.29
C ILE A 36 -12.91 49.45 -33.72
N MET A 37 -12.84 48.52 -34.67
CA MET A 37 -13.39 48.67 -36.01
C MET A 37 -14.68 49.50 -35.95
N SER A 38 -14.63 50.65 -36.61
CA SER A 38 -15.73 51.58 -36.82
C SER A 38 -17.05 50.84 -37.07
N CYS A 39 -18.10 51.28 -36.37
CA CYS A 39 -19.48 50.79 -36.42
C CYS A 39 -19.85 50.02 -37.70
N CYS A 40 -20.04 48.70 -37.54
CA CYS A 40 -20.91 47.92 -38.41
C CYS A 40 -21.87 47.19 -37.45
N ASP A 41 -23.09 47.73 -37.31
CA ASP A 41 -24.27 47.25 -36.57
C ASP A 41 -24.04 46.54 -35.20
N GLN A 42 -24.64 47.03 -34.11
CA GLN A 42 -24.62 46.34 -32.79
C GLN A 42 -25.09 44.88 -32.91
N ARG A 43 -25.92 44.59 -33.93
CA ARG A 43 -26.32 43.23 -34.32
C ARG A 43 -25.17 42.39 -34.88
N CYS A 44 -24.27 42.95 -35.69
CA CYS A 44 -23.13 42.22 -36.27
C CYS A 44 -22.13 41.76 -35.20
N GLY A 45 -21.82 42.60 -34.21
CA GLY A 45 -20.94 42.21 -33.09
C GLY A 45 -21.53 41.07 -32.23
N LEU A 46 -22.85 41.12 -31.98
CA LEU A 46 -23.59 40.04 -31.30
C LEU A 46 -23.59 38.74 -32.12
N ILE A 47 -23.78 38.82 -33.44
CA ILE A 47 -23.75 37.65 -34.34
C ILE A 47 -22.36 37.02 -34.36
N THR A 48 -21.29 37.82 -34.50
CA THR A 48 -19.92 37.29 -34.49
C THR A 48 -19.56 36.65 -33.15
N GLY A 49 -19.94 37.27 -32.03
CA GLY A 49 -19.74 36.70 -30.70
C GLY A 49 -20.49 35.39 -30.50
N ALA A 50 -21.74 35.30 -30.97
CA ALA A 50 -22.55 34.07 -30.90
C ALA A 50 -21.94 32.94 -31.73
N VAL A 51 -21.45 33.23 -32.96
CA VAL A 51 -20.80 32.23 -33.81
C VAL A 51 -19.53 31.70 -33.16
N ILE A 52 -18.69 32.57 -32.59
CA ILE A 52 -17.47 32.15 -31.88
C ILE A 52 -17.83 31.33 -30.63
N GLY A 53 -18.84 31.74 -29.87
CA GLY A 53 -19.32 31.00 -28.70
C GLY A 53 -19.81 29.59 -29.05
N VAL A 54 -20.57 29.44 -30.14
CA VAL A 54 -21.02 28.14 -30.65
C VAL A 54 -19.84 27.28 -31.12
N LEU A 55 -18.85 27.87 -31.79
CA LEU A 55 -17.64 27.15 -32.22
C LEU A 55 -16.82 26.65 -31.03
N ILE A 56 -16.64 27.46 -29.98
CA ILE A 56 -15.95 27.05 -28.75
C ILE A 56 -16.74 25.98 -28.01
N ALA A 57 -18.07 26.11 -27.91
CA ALA A 57 -18.92 25.11 -27.27
C ALA A 57 -18.91 23.77 -28.03
N ALA A 58 -18.94 23.81 -29.37
CA ALA A 58 -18.82 22.62 -30.21
C ALA A 58 -17.43 21.97 -30.06
N LEU A 59 -16.37 22.77 -30.06
CA LEU A 59 -15.00 22.29 -29.84
C LEU A 59 -14.85 21.66 -28.45
N GLY A 60 -15.38 22.29 -27.39
CA GLY A 60 -15.40 21.74 -26.04
C GLY A 60 -16.21 20.44 -25.95
N GLY A 61 -17.38 20.40 -26.58
CA GLY A 61 -18.23 19.20 -26.65
C GLY A 61 -17.58 18.01 -27.37
N ILE A 62 -16.65 18.26 -28.30
CA ILE A 62 -15.86 17.22 -28.97
C ILE A 62 -14.60 16.87 -28.16
N LEU A 63 -13.89 17.86 -27.61
CA LEU A 63 -12.63 17.64 -26.90
C LEU A 63 -12.80 16.90 -25.57
N ILE A 64 -13.90 17.11 -24.85
CA ILE A 64 -14.18 16.40 -23.58
C ILE A 64 -14.23 14.87 -23.81
N PRO A 65 -15.12 14.32 -24.65
CA PRO A 65 -15.19 12.88 -24.85
C PRO A 65 -13.94 12.29 -25.53
N VAL A 66 -13.29 13.06 -26.41
CA VAL A 66 -12.01 12.62 -27.03
C VAL A 66 -10.88 12.58 -26.01
N GLY A 67 -10.82 13.58 -25.12
CA GLY A 67 -9.88 13.63 -24.01
C GLY A 67 -10.06 12.42 -23.09
N ASP A 68 -11.30 12.15 -22.69
CA ASP A 68 -11.63 11.00 -21.83
C ASP A 68 -11.22 9.67 -22.48
N MET A 69 -11.51 9.46 -23.77
CA MET A 69 -11.10 8.25 -24.49
C MET A 69 -9.57 8.08 -24.59
N VAL A 70 -8.84 9.17 -24.81
CA VAL A 70 -7.37 9.12 -24.90
C VAL A 70 -6.78 8.83 -23.53
N ILE A 71 -7.28 9.49 -22.49
CA ILE A 71 -6.87 9.25 -21.11
C ILE A 71 -7.13 7.79 -20.76
N GLU A 72 -8.35 7.29 -20.92
CA GLU A 72 -8.72 5.91 -20.59
C GLU A 72 -7.83 4.88 -21.31
N LYS A 73 -7.53 5.07 -22.60
CA LYS A 73 -6.66 4.17 -23.36
C LYS A 73 -5.21 4.18 -22.88
N THR A 74 -4.67 5.37 -22.59
CA THR A 74 -3.30 5.51 -22.06
C THR A 74 -3.20 4.92 -20.65
N VAL A 75 -4.19 5.21 -19.82
CA VAL A 75 -4.39 4.66 -18.48
C VAL A 75 -4.42 3.13 -18.53
N PHE A 76 -5.26 2.55 -19.38
CA PHE A 76 -5.36 1.11 -19.52
C PHE A 76 -4.01 0.49 -19.91
N LYS A 77 -3.34 1.06 -20.91
CA LYS A 77 -2.06 0.55 -21.41
C LYS A 77 -0.94 0.57 -20.36
N GLU A 78 -0.90 1.60 -19.51
CA GLU A 78 0.15 1.73 -18.48
C GLU A 78 -0.14 0.93 -17.19
N THR A 79 -1.35 0.37 -17.05
CA THR A 79 -1.79 -0.26 -15.79
C THR A 79 -2.03 -1.74 -15.83
N VAL A 80 -1.99 -2.33 -17.01
CA VAL A 80 -1.84 -3.78 -17.17
C VAL A 80 -0.46 -4.21 -16.68
N LEU A 81 -0.40 -5.37 -16.01
CA LEU A 81 0.85 -6.05 -15.71
C LEU A 81 1.40 -6.68 -16.99
N GLU A 82 2.27 -5.96 -17.68
CA GLU A 82 2.95 -6.41 -18.90
C GLU A 82 4.37 -5.85 -18.93
N ASN A 83 5.31 -6.58 -19.54
CA ASN A 83 6.69 -6.12 -19.65
C ASN A 83 6.77 -4.75 -20.35
N GLY A 84 7.39 -3.77 -19.68
CA GLY A 84 7.56 -2.42 -20.19
C GLY A 84 6.48 -1.42 -19.76
N THR A 85 5.47 -1.83 -18.99
CA THR A 85 4.52 -0.91 -18.35
C THR A 85 5.05 -0.41 -17.01
N LEU A 86 4.71 0.83 -16.65
CA LEU A 86 5.06 1.39 -15.34
C LEU A 86 4.50 0.56 -14.18
N ALA A 87 3.29 0.01 -14.36
CA ALA A 87 2.65 -0.84 -13.38
C ALA A 87 3.45 -2.13 -13.12
N PHE A 88 3.98 -2.76 -14.16
CA PHE A 88 4.79 -3.97 -14.02
C PHE A 88 6.12 -3.71 -13.29
N ASP A 89 6.79 -2.61 -13.60
CA ASP A 89 8.06 -2.24 -12.94
C ASP A 89 7.84 -2.00 -11.44
N THR A 90 6.84 -1.19 -11.11
CA THR A 90 6.46 -0.88 -9.71
C THR A 90 5.96 -2.11 -8.97
N TRP A 91 5.27 -3.02 -9.66
CA TRP A 91 4.79 -4.27 -9.10
C TRP A 91 5.94 -5.23 -8.80
N THR A 92 6.92 -5.32 -9.68
CA THR A 92 8.07 -6.21 -9.55
C THR A 92 8.98 -5.79 -8.40
N SER A 93 9.29 -4.50 -8.31
CA SER A 93 10.11 -3.92 -7.25
C SER A 93 9.49 -2.61 -6.75
N VAL A 94 9.21 -2.55 -5.44
CA VAL A 94 8.59 -1.38 -4.83
C VAL A 94 9.67 -0.32 -4.58
N GLY A 95 9.54 0.84 -5.24
CA GLY A 95 10.48 1.96 -5.05
C GLY A 95 10.42 2.62 -3.66
N THR A 96 9.35 2.38 -2.90
CA THR A 96 9.13 2.92 -1.56
C THR A 96 9.49 1.88 -0.50
N PRO A 97 10.32 2.22 0.51
CA PRO A 97 10.62 1.31 1.60
C PRO A 97 9.36 0.99 2.41
N ILE A 98 9.12 -0.29 2.67
CA ILE A 98 8.00 -0.76 3.49
C ILE A 98 8.56 -1.18 4.84
N TYR A 99 7.96 -0.67 5.91
CA TYR A 99 8.37 -0.99 7.27
C TYR A 99 7.29 -1.81 7.98
N ARG A 100 7.72 -2.74 8.82
CA ARG A 100 6.88 -3.48 9.76
C ARG A 100 7.36 -3.14 11.17
N GLN A 101 6.43 -2.71 12.01
CA GLN A 101 6.71 -2.33 13.38
C GLN A 101 6.08 -3.34 14.33
N PHE A 102 6.85 -3.80 15.30
CA PHE A 102 6.40 -4.75 16.32
C PHE A 102 6.28 -4.06 17.67
N TRP A 103 5.16 -4.32 18.34
CA TRP A 103 4.98 -4.02 19.75
C TRP A 103 4.78 -5.34 20.49
N ILE A 104 5.58 -5.55 21.53
CA ILE A 104 5.59 -6.79 22.30
C ILE A 104 5.03 -6.48 23.68
N PHE A 105 4.20 -7.37 24.20
CA PHE A 105 3.68 -7.30 25.56
C PHE A 105 4.61 -8.06 26.50
N ASP A 106 5.25 -7.33 27.41
CA ASP A 106 6.09 -7.87 28.47
C ASP A 106 5.26 -8.22 29.71
N VAL A 107 5.30 -9.47 30.16
CA VAL A 107 4.53 -9.97 31.30
C VAL A 107 5.24 -9.66 32.61
N GLN A 108 4.66 -8.82 33.46
CA GLN A 108 5.31 -8.34 34.69
C GLN A 108 5.16 -9.31 35.88
N ASN A 109 4.08 -10.08 35.93
CA ASN A 109 3.75 -10.99 37.05
C ASN A 109 3.67 -12.47 36.60
N ALA A 110 4.63 -12.92 35.81
CA ALA A 110 4.63 -14.26 35.22
C ALA A 110 4.55 -15.40 36.27
N GLU A 111 5.22 -15.26 37.42
CA GLU A 111 5.20 -16.28 38.49
C GLU A 111 3.82 -16.40 39.14
N ASP A 112 3.15 -15.27 39.42
CA ASP A 112 1.81 -15.27 40.01
C ASP A 112 0.78 -15.85 39.03
N VAL A 113 0.88 -15.49 37.74
CA VAL A 113 0.02 -16.08 36.70
C VAL A 113 0.21 -17.60 36.64
N GLN A 114 1.45 -18.09 36.72
CA GLN A 114 1.73 -19.53 36.63
C GLN A 114 1.33 -20.30 37.90
N ARG A 115 1.50 -19.71 39.10
CA ARG A 115 1.30 -20.40 40.39
C ARG A 115 -0.10 -20.25 40.95
N THR A 116 -0.65 -19.03 40.94
CA THR A 116 -1.93 -18.70 41.58
C THR A 116 -3.06 -18.51 40.58
N GLY A 117 -2.75 -18.43 39.28
CA GLY A 117 -3.74 -18.18 38.23
C GLY A 117 -4.22 -16.72 38.21
N GLU A 118 -3.39 -15.80 38.71
CA GLU A 118 -3.68 -14.37 38.70
C GLU A 118 -3.79 -13.81 37.28
N LYS A 119 -4.44 -12.65 37.16
CA LYS A 119 -4.58 -11.97 35.88
C LYS A 119 -3.21 -11.41 35.43
N PRO A 120 -2.78 -11.63 34.18
CA PRO A 120 -1.50 -11.12 33.70
C PRO A 120 -1.51 -9.59 33.59
N VAL A 121 -0.44 -8.98 34.09
CA VAL A 121 -0.10 -7.56 33.99
C VAL A 121 0.87 -7.40 32.84
N LEU A 122 0.45 -6.68 31.79
CA LEU A 122 1.20 -6.55 30.54
C LEU A 122 1.67 -5.11 30.35
N VAL A 123 2.93 -4.95 29.94
CA VAL A 123 3.49 -3.67 29.51
C VAL A 123 3.83 -3.76 28.03
N GLN A 124 3.23 -2.91 27.20
CA GLN A 124 3.55 -2.85 25.78
C GLN A 124 4.84 -2.07 25.56
N LYS A 125 5.79 -2.63 24.81
CA LYS A 125 7.02 -1.94 24.41
C LYS A 125 7.24 -2.08 22.90
N GLY A 126 7.61 -0.97 22.26
CA GLY A 126 7.83 -0.87 20.82
C GLY A 126 7.83 0.61 20.37
N PRO A 127 8.00 0.87 19.07
CA PRO A 127 8.15 -0.12 18.01
C PRO A 127 9.56 -0.73 17.93
N TYR A 128 9.64 -2.00 17.53
CA TYR A 128 10.83 -2.59 16.90
C TYR A 128 10.57 -2.65 15.40
N THR A 129 11.30 -1.84 14.64
CA THR A 129 11.01 -1.56 13.24
C THR A 129 11.93 -2.38 12.33
N TYR A 130 11.34 -3.04 11.34
CA TYR A 130 12.05 -3.78 10.30
C TYR A 130 11.65 -3.29 8.91
N LYS A 131 12.63 -3.04 8.06
CA LYS A 131 12.43 -2.87 6.63
C LYS A 131 12.16 -4.23 5.99
N ILE A 132 11.02 -4.35 5.32
CA ILE A 132 10.57 -5.57 4.65
C ILE A 132 10.30 -5.29 3.17
N ARG A 133 10.09 -6.35 2.38
CA ARG A 133 9.67 -6.26 0.96
C ARG A 133 10.60 -5.41 0.08
N PHE A 134 11.88 -5.39 0.41
CA PHE A 134 12.93 -4.76 -0.41
C PHE A 134 13.49 -5.70 -1.48
N ILE A 135 13.15 -7.00 -1.43
CA ILE A 135 13.55 -8.00 -2.41
C ILE A 135 12.51 -8.05 -3.53
N PRO A 136 12.90 -7.88 -4.81
CA PRO A 136 11.99 -7.98 -5.94
C PRO A 136 11.33 -9.36 -6.06
N LYS A 137 10.16 -9.40 -6.70
CA LYS A 137 9.48 -10.66 -7.08
C LYS A 137 10.39 -11.49 -7.99
N ARG A 138 10.35 -12.83 -7.85
CA ARG A 138 11.16 -13.78 -8.63
C ARG A 138 10.30 -14.70 -9.49
N ASP A 139 10.93 -15.34 -10.46
CA ASP A 139 10.34 -16.37 -11.34
C ASP A 139 9.03 -15.93 -12.00
N ILE A 140 9.02 -14.68 -12.46
CA ILE A 140 7.87 -14.07 -13.11
C ILE A 140 7.64 -14.72 -14.48
N THR A 141 6.48 -15.33 -14.65
CA THR A 141 6.09 -16.04 -15.88
C THR A 141 4.71 -15.58 -16.34
N PHE A 142 4.62 -15.04 -17.55
CA PHE A 142 3.35 -14.69 -18.16
C PHE A 142 2.69 -15.92 -18.78
N ASN A 143 1.41 -16.11 -18.47
CA ASN A 143 0.61 -17.24 -18.93
C ASN A 143 -0.32 -16.80 -20.07
N GLY A 144 -0.64 -17.71 -21.00
CA GLY A 144 -1.51 -17.43 -22.15
C GLY A 144 -2.98 -17.13 -21.81
N ASN A 145 -3.38 -17.19 -20.54
CA ASN A 145 -4.72 -16.87 -20.04
C ASN A 145 -4.79 -15.48 -19.38
N ASN A 146 -3.97 -14.52 -19.79
CA ASN A 146 -3.90 -13.16 -19.22
C ASN A 146 -3.57 -13.13 -17.72
N THR A 147 -2.81 -14.10 -17.24
CA THR A 147 -2.31 -14.15 -15.86
C THR A 147 -0.79 -14.12 -15.82
N VAL A 148 -0.25 -13.76 -14.66
CA VAL A 148 1.18 -13.78 -14.40
C VAL A 148 1.44 -14.54 -13.10
N SER A 149 2.37 -15.48 -13.15
CA SER A 149 2.82 -16.27 -12.01
C SER A 149 4.12 -15.71 -11.46
N PHE A 150 4.30 -15.71 -10.14
CA PHE A 150 5.53 -15.23 -9.50
C PHE A 150 5.72 -15.83 -8.11
N LEU A 151 6.93 -15.65 -7.59
CA LEU A 151 7.33 -15.96 -6.24
C LEU A 151 7.64 -14.67 -5.46
N LEU A 152 7.31 -14.68 -4.17
CA LEU A 152 7.54 -13.54 -3.26
C LEU A 152 8.61 -13.90 -2.23
N PRO A 153 9.87 -13.47 -2.43
CA PRO A 153 10.92 -13.68 -1.44
C PRO A 153 10.66 -12.87 -0.16
N ALA A 154 10.94 -13.48 0.99
CA ALA A 154 10.80 -12.83 2.29
C ALA A 154 12.18 -12.42 2.84
N GLY A 155 12.23 -11.20 3.38
CA GLY A 155 13.41 -10.64 4.01
C GLY A 155 13.03 -9.49 4.94
N ALA A 156 13.67 -9.47 6.11
CA ALA A 156 13.53 -8.42 7.11
C ALA A 156 14.90 -7.91 7.53
N THR A 157 15.09 -6.59 7.49
CA THR A 157 16.29 -5.90 7.99
C THR A 157 15.89 -4.98 9.13
N PHE A 158 16.54 -5.10 10.29
CA PHE A 158 16.24 -4.27 11.45
C PHE A 158 16.66 -2.81 11.23
N GLU A 159 15.84 -1.87 11.71
CA GLU A 159 16.05 -0.43 11.58
C GLU A 159 16.17 0.21 12.97
N PRO A 160 17.40 0.32 13.53
CA PRO A 160 17.62 0.82 14.89
C PRO A 160 17.16 2.27 15.08
N SER A 161 17.34 3.11 14.05
CA SER A 161 16.98 4.54 14.09
C SER A 161 15.48 4.80 14.23
N MET A 162 14.66 3.80 13.89
CA MET A 162 13.19 3.85 13.98
C MET A 162 12.67 2.92 15.08
N SER A 163 13.54 2.42 15.97
CA SER A 163 13.20 1.46 17.01
C SER A 163 13.43 2.03 18.40
N VAL A 164 12.64 1.59 19.38
CA VAL A 164 12.75 2.05 20.78
C VAL A 164 13.96 1.46 21.51
N GLY A 165 14.46 0.32 21.03
CA GLY A 165 15.58 -0.42 21.62
C GLY A 165 16.23 -1.34 20.59
N THR A 166 17.08 -2.26 21.04
CA THR A 166 17.79 -3.19 20.16
C THR A 166 17.09 -4.54 20.05
N GLU A 167 17.50 -5.39 19.11
CA GLU A 167 16.90 -6.73 18.98
C GLU A 167 17.22 -7.66 20.17
N GLU A 168 18.19 -7.27 21.00
CA GLU A 168 18.64 -7.95 22.21
C GLU A 168 17.80 -7.61 23.45
N ASP A 169 16.84 -6.67 23.34
CA ASP A 169 15.91 -6.37 24.41
C ASP A 169 15.14 -7.63 24.82
N VAL A 170 15.13 -7.93 26.12
CA VAL A 170 14.52 -9.14 26.67
C VAL A 170 13.08 -8.88 27.10
N PHE A 171 12.21 -9.83 26.78
CA PHE A 171 10.80 -9.85 27.14
C PHE A 171 10.45 -11.15 27.84
N THR A 172 9.63 -11.05 28.87
CA THR A 172 8.94 -12.17 29.49
C THR A 172 7.66 -12.43 28.72
N SER A 173 7.58 -13.55 28.01
CA SER A 173 6.43 -13.91 27.19
C SER A 173 6.00 -15.36 27.40
N LEU A 174 4.83 -15.70 26.87
CA LEU A 174 4.37 -17.08 26.84
C LEU A 174 5.40 -17.97 26.10
N ASN A 175 5.68 -19.14 26.68
CA ASN A 175 6.47 -20.15 26.03
C ASN A 175 5.65 -20.84 24.93
N LEU A 176 5.92 -20.45 23.68
CA LEU A 176 5.19 -20.95 22.50
C LEU A 176 5.31 -22.47 22.34
N ALA A 177 6.44 -23.07 22.73
CA ALA A 177 6.63 -24.52 22.67
C ALA A 177 5.69 -25.24 23.63
N VAL A 178 5.64 -24.77 24.88
CA VAL A 178 4.80 -25.33 25.94
C VAL A 178 3.32 -25.12 25.62
N ALA A 179 2.94 -23.92 25.15
CA ALA A 179 1.57 -23.64 24.72
C ALA A 179 1.15 -24.52 23.53
N GLY A 180 2.03 -24.67 22.53
CA GLY A 180 1.78 -25.51 21.36
C GLY A 180 1.64 -26.99 21.70
N LEU A 181 2.37 -27.50 22.70
CA LEU A 181 2.26 -28.88 23.16
C LEU A 181 0.85 -29.24 23.63
N TYR A 182 0.12 -28.33 24.28
CA TYR A 182 -1.27 -28.58 24.66
C TYR A 182 -2.25 -28.63 23.48
N GLY A 183 -1.92 -27.96 22.37
CA GLY A 183 -2.70 -28.04 21.14
C GLY A 183 -2.40 -29.31 20.33
N MET A 184 -1.15 -29.80 20.39
CA MET A 184 -0.71 -31.01 19.68
C MET A 184 -1.01 -32.31 20.45
N LEU A 185 -0.86 -32.28 21.77
CA LEU A 185 -1.04 -33.42 22.66
C LEU A 185 -2.22 -33.16 23.59
N GLY A 186 -2.98 -34.20 23.92
CA GLY A 186 -4.00 -34.10 24.97
C GLY A 186 -3.37 -33.69 26.31
N HIS A 187 -4.12 -32.93 27.12
CA HIS A 187 -3.66 -32.33 28.39
C HIS A 187 -2.83 -33.27 29.29
N LYS A 188 -3.23 -34.55 29.42
CA LYS A 188 -2.50 -35.53 30.24
C LYS A 188 -1.07 -35.77 29.74
N MET A 189 -0.90 -35.95 28.43
CA MET A 189 0.42 -36.22 27.83
C MET A 189 1.29 -34.96 27.82
N ALA A 190 0.69 -33.80 27.57
CA ALA A 190 1.38 -32.51 27.65
C ALA A 190 1.93 -32.27 29.06
N ASN A 191 1.11 -32.45 30.11
CA ASN A 191 1.54 -32.29 31.51
C ASN A 191 2.72 -33.20 31.85
N ILE A 192 2.65 -34.51 31.52
CA ILE A 192 3.74 -35.47 31.79
C ILE A 192 5.05 -35.02 31.13
N LEU A 193 4.99 -34.53 29.88
CA LEU A 193 6.18 -34.10 29.15
C LEU A 193 6.76 -32.79 29.72
N ILE A 194 5.89 -31.82 30.03
CA ILE A 194 6.28 -30.54 30.62
C ILE A 194 6.93 -30.74 31.99
N GLU A 195 6.34 -31.60 32.85
CA GLU A 195 6.88 -31.94 34.17
C GLU A 195 8.24 -32.63 34.06
N ARG A 196 8.40 -33.56 33.11
CA ARG A 196 9.68 -34.25 32.88
C ARG A 196 10.78 -33.30 32.43
N VAL A 197 10.46 -32.35 31.56
CA VAL A 197 11.42 -31.38 31.01
C VAL A 197 11.60 -30.17 31.93
N LYS A 198 10.75 -30.01 32.96
CA LYS A 198 10.70 -28.86 33.87
C LYS A 198 10.57 -27.54 33.10
N ALA A 199 9.75 -27.54 32.06
CA ALA A 199 9.52 -26.34 31.26
C ALA A 199 8.55 -25.39 31.96
N ASN A 200 8.84 -24.09 31.91
CA ASN A 200 7.95 -23.05 32.45
C ASN A 200 6.96 -22.55 31.39
N LEU A 201 5.80 -22.09 31.86
CA LEU A 201 4.76 -21.50 31.01
C LEU A 201 5.24 -20.19 30.38
N PHE A 202 6.05 -19.43 31.11
CA PHE A 202 6.69 -18.21 30.63
C PHE A 202 8.17 -18.43 30.38
N GLN A 203 8.72 -17.63 29.47
CA GLN A 203 10.13 -17.62 29.13
C GLN A 203 10.62 -16.19 28.90
N ASN A 204 11.91 -15.98 29.14
CA ASN A 204 12.58 -14.73 28.85
C ASN A 204 13.35 -14.89 27.55
N ARG A 205 13.03 -14.08 26.55
CA ARG A 205 13.64 -14.14 25.22
C ARG A 205 13.87 -12.76 24.66
N THR A 206 14.89 -12.64 23.83
CA THR A 206 15.15 -11.41 23.10
C THR A 206 14.11 -11.18 22.00
N VAL A 207 13.95 -9.94 21.54
CA VAL A 207 13.10 -9.61 20.37
C VAL A 207 13.47 -10.46 19.16
N LYS A 208 14.79 -10.60 18.89
CA LYS A 208 15.31 -11.39 17.79
C LYS A 208 14.85 -12.84 17.85
N GLU A 209 15.01 -13.46 19.02
CA GLU A 209 14.61 -14.84 19.26
C GLU A 209 13.09 -15.03 19.12
N LEU A 210 12.29 -14.13 19.70
CA LEU A 210 10.84 -14.22 19.64
C LEU A 210 10.29 -14.12 18.21
N LEU A 211 10.81 -13.17 17.42
CA LEU A 211 10.32 -12.92 16.07
C LEU A 211 10.89 -13.93 15.07
N TRP A 212 12.21 -14.10 15.05
CA TRP A 212 12.92 -14.80 13.97
C TRP A 212 13.35 -16.22 14.34
N GLY A 213 13.23 -16.58 15.61
CA GLY A 213 13.36 -17.95 16.06
C GLY A 213 14.54 -18.19 17.00
N TYR A 214 14.33 -19.14 17.91
CA TYR A 214 15.35 -19.68 18.79
C TYR A 214 15.23 -21.20 18.84
N LYS A 215 16.31 -21.88 19.21
CA LYS A 215 16.30 -23.33 19.41
C LYS A 215 15.66 -23.64 20.76
N ASP A 216 14.47 -24.20 20.75
CA ASP A 216 13.73 -24.50 21.96
C ASP A 216 14.31 -25.73 22.68
N PRO A 217 14.53 -25.66 24.01
CA PRO A 217 15.11 -26.77 24.76
C PRO A 217 14.15 -27.96 24.94
N VAL A 218 12.84 -27.76 24.83
CA VAL A 218 11.82 -28.82 25.01
C VAL A 218 11.63 -29.60 23.71
N LEU A 219 11.44 -28.89 22.61
CA LEU A 219 11.15 -29.48 21.31
C LEU A 219 12.41 -29.71 20.46
N ASN A 220 13.58 -29.19 20.88
CA ASN A 220 14.85 -29.24 20.15
C ASN A 220 14.74 -28.76 18.69
N THR A 221 13.76 -27.89 18.43
CA THR A 221 13.44 -27.32 17.12
C THR A 221 13.45 -25.81 17.18
N MET A 222 13.56 -25.16 16.02
CA MET A 222 13.51 -23.71 15.93
C MET A 222 12.07 -23.23 16.03
N ILE A 223 11.80 -22.31 16.97
CA ILE A 223 10.48 -21.74 17.21
C ILE A 223 10.61 -20.22 17.22
N GLY A 224 9.75 -19.55 16.47
CA GLY A 224 9.60 -18.10 16.45
C GLY A 224 8.30 -17.74 15.77
N VAL A 225 7.79 -16.54 16.03
CA VAL A 225 6.49 -16.09 15.50
C VAL A 225 6.50 -16.04 13.97
N PHE A 226 7.63 -15.63 13.37
CA PHE A 226 7.81 -15.55 11.92
C PHE A 226 8.84 -16.56 11.42
N TYR A 227 9.26 -17.55 12.21
CA TYR A 227 10.26 -18.52 11.77
C TYR A 227 9.64 -19.61 10.88
N PRO A 228 10.28 -19.98 9.76
CA PRO A 228 11.38 -19.28 9.09
C PRO A 228 10.87 -18.07 8.29
N TYR A 229 11.67 -16.99 8.22
CA TYR A 229 11.31 -15.79 7.44
C TYR A 229 12.34 -15.46 6.36
N ASN A 230 13.56 -15.10 6.76
CA ASN A 230 14.62 -14.74 5.84
C ASN A 230 14.98 -15.92 4.95
N ASP A 231 15.29 -15.63 3.68
CA ASP A 231 15.64 -16.61 2.63
C ASP A 231 14.52 -17.60 2.27
N THR A 232 13.32 -17.39 2.81
CA THR A 232 12.12 -18.13 2.39
C THR A 232 11.44 -17.44 1.22
N THR A 233 10.53 -18.15 0.58
CA THR A 233 9.77 -17.64 -0.56
C THR A 233 8.33 -18.12 -0.45
N ASP A 234 7.40 -17.19 -0.57
CA ASP A 234 5.96 -17.46 -0.57
C ASP A 234 5.44 -17.54 -2.00
N GLY A 235 4.50 -18.46 -2.23
CA GLY A 235 3.93 -18.77 -3.53
C GLY A 235 4.18 -20.21 -4.00
N PRO A 236 4.02 -20.50 -5.30
CA PRO A 236 3.76 -19.54 -6.37
C PRO A 236 2.37 -18.90 -6.28
N TYR A 237 2.31 -17.61 -6.63
CA TYR A 237 1.07 -16.86 -6.83
C TYR A 237 0.80 -16.74 -8.31
N THR A 238 -0.46 -16.90 -8.71
CA THR A 238 -0.94 -16.56 -10.06
C THR A 238 -1.97 -15.46 -9.92
N VAL A 239 -1.74 -14.33 -10.59
CA VAL A 239 -2.62 -13.16 -10.54
C VAL A 239 -3.04 -12.74 -11.94
N PHE A 240 -4.22 -12.14 -12.07
CA PHE A 240 -4.66 -11.56 -13.34
C PHE A 240 -3.82 -10.34 -13.70
N THR A 241 -3.45 -10.24 -14.98
CA THR A 241 -2.67 -9.11 -15.51
C THR A 241 -3.50 -7.83 -15.66
N GLY A 242 -4.82 -7.97 -15.80
CA GLY A 242 -5.73 -6.87 -16.12
C GLY A 242 -5.83 -6.58 -17.63
N TYR A 243 -5.19 -7.38 -18.50
CA TYR A 243 -5.21 -7.19 -19.94
C TYR A 243 -6.62 -7.37 -20.55
N ASP A 244 -7.42 -8.31 -20.02
CA ASP A 244 -8.80 -8.53 -20.43
C ASP A 244 -9.77 -7.55 -19.73
N ASP A 245 -9.61 -7.44 -18.41
CA ASP A 245 -10.46 -6.64 -17.55
C ASP A 245 -9.60 -5.99 -16.46
N ILE A 246 -9.46 -4.67 -16.57
CA ILE A 246 -8.66 -3.88 -15.63
C ILE A 246 -9.19 -3.97 -14.19
N GLN A 247 -10.47 -4.32 -13.99
CA GLN A 247 -11.02 -4.50 -12.65
C GLN A 247 -10.44 -5.73 -11.94
N LYS A 248 -9.88 -6.69 -12.69
CA LYS A 248 -9.26 -7.90 -12.14
C LYS A 248 -7.76 -7.75 -11.89
N VAL A 249 -7.13 -6.67 -12.32
CA VAL A 249 -5.66 -6.49 -12.21
C VAL A 249 -5.14 -6.85 -10.82
N ALA A 250 -4.07 -7.65 -10.78
CA ALA A 250 -3.41 -8.10 -9.56
C ALA A 250 -4.27 -8.93 -8.57
N THR A 251 -5.47 -9.36 -8.99
CA THR A 251 -6.33 -10.26 -8.21
C THR A 251 -5.77 -11.68 -8.27
N ILE A 252 -5.75 -12.36 -7.12
CA ILE A 252 -5.21 -13.71 -7.02
C ILE A 252 -6.19 -14.69 -7.67
N GLU A 253 -5.72 -15.41 -8.69
CA GLU A 253 -6.42 -16.55 -9.29
C GLU A 253 -6.09 -17.84 -8.54
N ARG A 254 -4.80 -18.04 -8.24
CA ARG A 254 -4.30 -19.24 -7.55
C ARG A 254 -3.18 -18.90 -6.57
N TRP A 255 -3.12 -19.64 -5.49
CA TRP A 255 -1.97 -19.69 -4.59
C TRP A 255 -1.54 -21.15 -4.40
N GLN A 256 -0.26 -21.43 -4.57
CA GLN A 256 0.30 -22.79 -4.56
C GLN A 256 -0.44 -23.75 -5.52
N GLY A 257 -0.91 -23.22 -6.65
CA GLY A 257 -1.65 -23.99 -7.62
C GLY A 257 -3.08 -24.34 -7.20
N GLU A 258 -3.64 -23.77 -6.12
CA GLU A 258 -5.02 -23.97 -5.69
C GLU A 258 -5.82 -22.67 -5.81
N SER A 259 -7.10 -22.74 -6.21
CA SER A 259 -8.01 -21.59 -6.32
C SER A 259 -8.85 -21.35 -5.05
N SER A 260 -8.75 -22.27 -4.08
CA SER A 260 -9.41 -22.24 -2.78
C SER A 260 -8.48 -22.82 -1.73
N LEU A 261 -8.56 -22.31 -0.50
CA LEU A 261 -7.93 -22.91 0.66
C LEU A 261 -8.62 -24.23 1.05
N LYS A 262 -8.01 -24.97 1.98
CA LYS A 262 -8.55 -26.22 2.55
C LYS A 262 -8.46 -26.21 4.08
N TYR A 263 -8.40 -25.02 4.66
CA TYR A 263 -8.16 -24.84 6.10
C TYR A 263 -9.47 -24.69 6.87
N TRP A 264 -10.53 -24.23 6.21
CA TRP A 264 -11.80 -23.94 6.84
C TRP A 264 -12.81 -25.03 6.48
N ASN A 265 -13.68 -25.40 7.41
CA ASN A 265 -14.73 -26.39 7.12
C ASN A 265 -15.93 -25.77 6.36
N ASN A 266 -15.67 -24.82 5.48
CA ASN A 266 -16.69 -24.07 4.75
C ASN A 266 -16.10 -23.51 3.44
N SER A 267 -16.73 -23.88 2.32
CA SER A 267 -16.30 -23.48 0.97
C SER A 267 -16.25 -21.97 0.75
N TYR A 268 -17.13 -21.20 1.39
CA TYR A 268 -17.09 -19.73 1.36
C TYR A 268 -15.89 -19.18 2.12
N CYS A 269 -15.55 -19.75 3.28
CA CYS A 269 -14.38 -19.34 4.07
C CYS A 269 -13.06 -19.72 3.40
N ASP A 270 -13.07 -20.76 2.57
CA ASP A 270 -11.92 -21.22 1.80
C ASP A 270 -11.69 -20.40 0.50
N MET A 271 -12.59 -19.51 0.12
CA MET A 271 -12.42 -18.72 -1.12
C MET A 271 -11.18 -17.82 -1.05
N ILE A 272 -10.38 -17.85 -2.12
CA ILE A 272 -9.28 -16.89 -2.34
C ILE A 272 -9.84 -15.73 -3.16
N ASN A 273 -10.41 -14.72 -2.48
CA ASN A 273 -10.96 -13.54 -3.16
C ASN A 273 -10.07 -12.31 -2.97
N GLY A 274 -9.82 -11.60 -4.07
CA GLY A 274 -9.25 -10.25 -4.07
C GLY A 274 -7.78 -10.11 -4.46
N THR A 275 -7.29 -8.88 -4.37
CA THR A 275 -5.87 -8.55 -4.54
C THR A 275 -5.18 -8.79 -3.20
N GLY A 276 -4.11 -9.58 -3.15
CA GLY A 276 -3.33 -9.71 -1.94
C GLY A 276 -2.60 -8.39 -1.65
N LYS A 277 -3.24 -7.35 -1.10
CA LYS A 277 -2.66 -5.99 -1.06
C LYS A 277 -1.28 -5.87 -0.42
N LEU A 278 -0.95 -6.80 0.49
CA LEU A 278 0.41 -6.89 1.03
C LEU A 278 1.40 -7.32 -0.07
N ILE A 279 1.03 -8.32 -0.89
CA ILE A 279 1.77 -8.97 -1.98
C ILE A 279 1.80 -8.11 -3.25
N THR A 280 0.69 -7.47 -3.55
CA THR A 280 0.43 -6.58 -4.67
C THR A 280 0.04 -5.23 -4.09
N PHE A 281 1.02 -4.34 -3.90
CA PHE A 281 0.75 -2.92 -3.69
C PHE A 281 -0.34 -2.52 -4.68
N ASN A 282 -1.46 -1.98 -4.18
CA ASN A 282 -2.65 -1.88 -4.99
C ASN A 282 -2.44 -0.80 -6.07
N LEU A 283 -2.06 -1.24 -7.26
CA LEU A 283 -1.77 -0.42 -8.43
C LEU A 283 -2.96 0.46 -8.82
N LYS A 284 -4.19 -0.01 -8.60
CA LYS A 284 -5.43 0.75 -8.85
C LYS A 284 -5.43 2.08 -8.09
N TRP A 285 -5.04 2.10 -6.81
CA TRP A 285 -5.02 3.32 -5.99
C TRP A 285 -3.77 4.18 -6.17
N LEU A 286 -2.67 3.60 -6.65
CA LEU A 286 -1.41 4.32 -6.87
C LEU A 286 -1.40 5.04 -8.23
N LEU A 287 -2.18 4.54 -9.19
CA LEU A 287 -2.26 5.07 -10.55
C LEU A 287 -3.60 5.77 -10.86
N PHE A 288 -4.70 5.43 -10.15
CA PHE A 288 -6.02 6.04 -10.34
C PHE A 288 -6.69 6.46 -9.03
N PRO A 289 -6.71 7.76 -8.68
CA PRO A 289 -7.75 8.26 -7.79
C PRO A 289 -9.13 8.04 -8.47
N PRO A 290 -10.15 7.53 -7.76
CA PRO A 290 -11.47 7.34 -8.35
C PRO A 290 -12.05 8.69 -8.77
N LEU A 291 -12.74 8.69 -9.92
CA LEU A 291 -13.52 9.83 -10.38
C LEU A 291 -14.59 10.18 -9.33
N PRO A 292 -14.91 11.48 -9.13
CA PRO A 292 -15.87 11.89 -8.11
C PRO A 292 -17.25 11.26 -8.37
N GLY A 293 -17.73 10.47 -7.40
CA GLY A 293 -19.07 9.84 -7.42
C GLY A 293 -19.08 8.31 -7.48
N GLN A 294 -17.94 7.63 -7.61
CA GLN A 294 -17.88 6.16 -7.57
C GLN A 294 -17.77 5.65 -6.12
N GLU A 295 -18.74 4.85 -5.68
CA GLU A 295 -18.71 4.16 -4.39
C GLU A 295 -17.49 3.23 -4.32
N ARG A 296 -16.73 3.29 -3.23
CA ARG A 296 -15.47 2.56 -3.11
C ARG A 296 -15.74 1.09 -2.84
N ASP A 297 -15.40 0.23 -3.81
CA ASP A 297 -15.52 -1.20 -3.64
C ASP A 297 -14.72 -1.69 -2.42
N PRO A 298 -15.28 -2.66 -1.67
CA PRO A 298 -14.59 -3.25 -0.54
C PRO A 298 -13.26 -3.89 -0.95
N ILE A 299 -12.27 -3.70 -0.08
CA ILE A 299 -10.90 -4.14 -0.31
C ILE A 299 -10.67 -5.47 0.42
N LEU A 300 -10.05 -6.44 -0.24
CA LEU A 300 -9.92 -7.80 0.27
C LEU A 300 -8.45 -8.13 0.66
N LEU A 301 -8.25 -8.81 1.79
CA LEU A 301 -6.93 -9.26 2.29
C LEU A 301 -6.88 -10.78 2.49
N PHE A 302 -5.68 -11.38 2.38
CA PHE A 302 -5.48 -12.83 2.36
C PHE A 302 -4.80 -13.38 3.63
N PHE A 303 -5.50 -14.36 4.23
CA PHE A 303 -5.14 -15.46 5.18
C PHE A 303 -6.45 -15.99 5.79
N ARG A 304 -7.43 -15.08 5.90
CA ARG A 304 -8.87 -15.28 6.01
C ARG A 304 -9.52 -14.13 5.24
N TYR A 305 -10.59 -14.36 4.48
CA TYR A 305 -11.31 -13.29 3.77
C TYR A 305 -11.62 -12.14 4.74
N LEU A 306 -11.00 -10.98 4.53
CA LEU A 306 -11.24 -9.77 5.31
C LEU A 306 -11.61 -8.64 4.36
N GLN A 307 -12.77 -8.03 4.60
CA GLN A 307 -13.29 -6.92 3.83
C GLN A 307 -12.99 -5.61 4.55
N ILE A 308 -12.21 -4.73 3.93
CA ILE A 308 -11.97 -3.36 4.39
C ILE A 308 -12.98 -2.45 3.70
N LEU A 309 -13.82 -1.82 4.51
CA LEU A 309 -14.74 -0.76 4.07
C LEU A 309 -14.05 0.59 4.17
N SER A 310 -14.40 1.50 3.28
CA SER A 310 -13.87 2.85 3.32
C SER A 310 -14.51 3.65 4.45
N ASP A 311 -13.68 4.19 5.36
CA ASP A 311 -14.16 5.00 6.49
C ASP A 311 -14.19 6.50 6.12
N LYS A 312 -13.10 7.09 5.59
CA LYS A 312 -13.00 8.54 5.27
C LYS A 312 -12.09 8.85 4.08
N HIS A 313 -12.31 10.00 3.42
CA HIS A 313 -11.31 10.58 2.50
C HIS A 313 -10.14 11.14 3.31
N VAL A 314 -8.93 10.71 2.98
CA VAL A 314 -7.67 11.18 3.58
C VAL A 314 -6.78 11.63 2.44
N ASP A 315 -6.54 12.94 2.34
CA ASP A 315 -5.52 13.49 1.45
C ASP A 315 -4.17 13.36 2.15
N VAL A 316 -3.30 12.50 1.60
CA VAL A 316 -1.93 12.35 2.10
C VAL A 316 -1.07 13.39 1.37
N GLU A 317 -0.84 14.53 2.02
CA GLU A 317 0.05 15.56 1.48
C GLU A 317 1.50 15.07 1.55
N LEU A 318 2.06 14.72 0.38
CA LEU A 318 3.47 14.35 0.16
C LEU A 318 4.37 15.57 0.42
N SER A 319 4.54 15.94 1.68
CA SER A 319 5.43 17.02 2.11
C SER A 319 6.75 16.43 2.63
N ARG A 320 7.84 16.79 1.92
CA ARG A 320 9.28 16.55 2.21
C ARG A 320 9.86 15.16 1.91
N VAL A 321 10.18 14.95 0.63
CA VAL A 321 11.41 14.24 0.22
C VAL A 321 12.21 15.18 -0.68
N HIS A 322 12.86 16.17 -0.07
CA HIS A 322 13.78 17.09 -0.79
C HIS A 322 14.91 17.59 0.11
N SER A 323 15.58 16.66 0.80
CA SER A 323 16.86 16.95 1.46
C SER A 323 17.72 15.69 1.62
N SER A 324 18.11 15.05 0.50
CA SER A 324 19.28 14.16 0.49
C SER A 324 19.81 13.86 -0.92
N LEU A 325 19.93 14.91 -1.76
CA LEU A 325 20.61 14.82 -3.07
C LEU A 325 21.60 16.00 -3.29
N LYS A 326 22.17 16.52 -2.20
CA LYS A 326 23.37 17.35 -2.24
C LYS A 326 24.29 17.01 -1.07
N SER A 327 25.13 16.01 -1.28
CA SER A 327 26.52 15.98 -0.80
C SER A 327 27.32 15.09 -1.75
#